data_AF-A0A286CQ72-F1
#
_entry.id   AF-A0A286CQ72-F1
#
_cell.length_a   1.000
_cell.length_b   1.000
_cell.length_c   1.000
_cell.angle_alpha   90.00
_cell.angle_beta   90.00
_cell.angle_gamma   90.00
#
_symmetry.space_group_name_H-M   'P 1'
#
loop_
_entity.id
_entity.type
_entity.pdbx_description
1 polymer ?
#
loop_
_entity_poly.entity_id
_entity_poly.type
_entity_poly.pdbx_seq_one_letter_code
_entity_poly.pdbx_strand_id
1 'polypeptide(L)'
;MTHTFSPAESRTAFETAPDRRLQGPAGPADARLTHRARRASSARTSGCTLDGVAETERQLTRRLEQVIMNLLERRAATSSICPSDAAREAYEGDDEGWRALMEPARRAAWSLAAAGKAEVTRSGRPVTETDARGPIRIRRAR
;
A
#
# COMPACT_ATOMS: atom_id res chain seq x y z
N MET A 1 -9.99 50.13 -16.91
CA MET A 1 -9.01 50.09 -15.82
C MET A 1 -9.67 49.37 -14.66
N THR A 2 -9.65 48.02 -14.71
CA THR A 2 -8.82 47.18 -13.81
C THR A 2 -9.03 47.51 -12.33
N HIS A 3 -9.70 46.59 -11.61
CA HIS A 3 -9.20 46.05 -10.34
C HIS A 3 -9.87 44.70 -10.05
N THR A 4 -9.08 43.66 -10.33
CA THR A 4 -8.75 42.53 -9.45
C THR A 4 -9.87 41.87 -8.64
N PHE A 5 -10.29 40.73 -9.19
CA PHE A 5 -10.89 39.58 -8.55
C PHE A 5 -9.90 38.92 -7.57
N SER A 6 -10.26 38.73 -6.30
CA SER A 6 -9.87 37.56 -5.49
C SER A 6 -10.54 37.59 -4.11
N PRO A 7 -11.68 36.91 -3.88
CA PRO A 7 -12.06 36.50 -2.54
C PRO A 7 -11.36 35.18 -2.18
N ALA A 8 -10.99 35.12 -0.91
CA ALA A 8 -10.35 34.03 -0.23
C ALA A 8 -11.23 32.76 -0.15
N GLU A 9 -10.56 31.67 0.25
CA GLU A 9 -11.12 30.50 0.94
C GLU A 9 -11.93 29.51 0.11
N SER A 10 -11.40 28.29 -0.03
CA SER A 10 -12.23 27.08 -0.14
C SER A 10 -11.49 25.90 0.44
N ARG A 11 -11.75 25.70 1.74
CA ARG A 11 -11.67 24.42 2.44
C ARG A 11 -12.45 23.38 1.61
N THR A 12 -11.78 22.37 1.08
CA THR A 12 -12.44 21.13 0.64
C THR A 12 -12.02 20.06 1.63
N ALA A 13 -12.73 20.02 2.76
CA ALA A 13 -13.75 19.02 3.00
C ALA A 13 -13.12 17.63 3.13
N PHE A 14 -12.74 17.36 4.38
CA PHE A 14 -12.68 16.04 4.98
C PHE A 14 -14.07 15.43 4.85
N GLU A 15 -14.34 14.74 3.73
CA GLU A 15 -15.58 14.01 3.56
C GLU A 15 -15.44 12.66 4.27
N THR A 16 -15.79 12.69 5.55
CA THR A 16 -16.21 11.53 6.32
C THR A 16 -17.44 10.93 5.63
N ALA A 17 -17.25 9.80 4.94
CA ALA A 17 -18.38 8.95 4.57
C ALA A 17 -18.75 8.06 5.78
N PRO A 18 -19.99 8.12 6.29
CA PRO A 18 -20.52 7.11 7.19
C PRO A 18 -21.20 5.95 6.40
N ASP A 19 -21.48 4.88 7.15
CA ASP A 19 -22.46 3.80 6.86
C ASP A 19 -21.94 2.40 6.41
N ARG A 20 -21.38 1.71 7.40
CA ARG A 20 -21.87 0.45 7.99
C ARG A 20 -23.06 -0.29 7.31
N ARG A 21 -22.81 -1.44 6.67
CA ARG A 21 -23.34 -2.79 7.04
C ARG A 21 -23.26 -3.83 5.89
N LEU A 22 -22.66 -4.96 6.24
CA LEU A 22 -23.06 -6.33 5.89
C LEU A 22 -23.03 -6.77 4.41
N GLN A 23 -21.94 -7.44 4.04
CA GLN A 23 -22.08 -8.81 3.52
C GLN A 23 -21.14 -9.73 4.30
N GLY A 24 -21.74 -10.71 4.99
CA GLY A 24 -21.08 -11.72 5.80
C GLY A 24 -20.43 -12.84 4.98
N PRO A 25 -20.06 -13.94 5.66
CA PRO A 25 -18.96 -14.82 5.28
C PRO A 25 -19.37 -15.89 4.27
N ALA A 26 -18.47 -16.22 3.35
CA ALA A 26 -18.51 -17.47 2.59
C ALA A 26 -17.22 -18.26 2.87
N GLY A 27 -17.26 -19.10 3.89
CA GLY A 27 -16.52 -20.35 3.87
C GLY A 27 -17.52 -21.50 4.06
N PRO A 28 -17.09 -22.77 4.01
CA PRO A 28 -16.04 -23.36 3.19
C PRO A 28 -16.62 -24.49 2.30
N ALA A 29 -15.99 -24.82 1.17
CA ALA A 29 -16.29 -26.07 0.47
C ALA A 29 -15.08 -26.64 -0.26
N ASP A 30 -14.59 -27.73 0.33
CA ASP A 30 -13.75 -28.82 -0.16
C ASP A 30 -13.49 -28.89 -1.67
N ALA A 31 -12.21 -28.88 -2.05
CA ALA A 31 -11.76 -29.59 -3.24
C ALA A 31 -10.37 -30.17 -2.95
N ARG A 32 -10.36 -31.38 -2.37
CA ARG A 32 -9.23 -32.30 -2.50
C ARG A 32 -8.91 -32.47 -3.98
N LEU A 33 -7.78 -31.92 -4.43
CA LEU A 33 -7.14 -32.35 -5.67
C LEU A 33 -5.65 -32.57 -5.42
N THR A 34 -5.33 -33.82 -5.11
CA THR A 34 -4.00 -34.38 -5.23
C THR A 34 -3.63 -34.48 -6.72
N HIS A 35 -2.64 -33.71 -7.17
CA HIS A 35 -1.67 -34.26 -8.14
C HIS A 35 -0.35 -33.46 -8.20
N ARG A 36 0.66 -34.06 -7.58
CA ARG A 36 2.10 -34.10 -7.92
C ARG A 36 2.53 -33.40 -9.23
N ALA A 37 3.33 -32.33 -9.09
CA ALA A 37 4.47 -31.99 -9.98
C ALA A 37 5.37 -30.93 -9.30
N ARG A 38 6.50 -31.34 -8.70
CA ARG A 38 7.88 -31.13 -9.21
C ARG A 38 8.28 -29.66 -9.47
N ARG A 39 9.01 -29.03 -8.53
CA ARG A 39 10.48 -28.78 -8.54
C ARG A 39 10.86 -27.57 -7.67
N ALA A 40 11.94 -27.79 -6.89
CA ALA A 40 12.89 -26.83 -6.31
C ALA A 40 12.33 -25.75 -5.34
N SER A 41 12.79 -25.58 -4.11
CA SER A 41 14.17 -25.69 -3.65
C SER A 41 14.23 -26.17 -2.19
N SER A 42 14.95 -27.27 -2.01
CA SER A 42 15.58 -27.63 -0.76
C SER A 42 16.83 -26.76 -0.61
N ALA A 43 16.82 -25.88 0.38
CA ALA A 43 18.02 -25.42 1.08
C ALA A 43 17.64 -25.39 2.56
N ARG A 44 17.79 -26.51 3.27
CA ARG A 44 18.94 -26.76 4.15
C ARG A 44 19.27 -25.54 5.02
N THR A 45 18.85 -25.64 6.28
CA THR A 45 19.38 -24.90 7.42
C THR A 45 20.90 -24.98 7.42
N SER A 46 21.57 -23.85 7.14
CA SER A 46 22.96 -23.52 7.55
C SER A 46 23.33 -22.14 6.98
N GLY A 47 22.65 -21.11 7.47
CA GLY A 47 23.01 -19.71 7.29
C GLY A 47 22.36 -18.94 8.42
N CYS A 48 23.15 -18.50 9.40
CA CYS A 48 22.69 -17.82 10.61
C CYS A 48 21.74 -16.66 10.28
N THR A 49 20.46 -16.80 10.65
CA THR A 49 19.41 -15.84 11.04
C THR A 49 19.35 -14.42 10.44
N LEU A 50 20.07 -14.10 9.36
CA LEU A 50 20.08 -12.79 8.71
C LEU A 50 19.43 -12.88 7.32
N ASP A 51 19.73 -13.93 6.57
CA ASP A 51 19.15 -14.17 5.24
C ASP A 51 17.63 -14.41 5.28
N GLY A 52 17.13 -15.14 6.29
CA GLY A 52 15.70 -15.44 6.42
C GLY A 52 14.85 -14.20 6.77
N VAL A 53 15.40 -13.28 7.56
CA VAL A 53 14.70 -12.03 7.91
C VAL A 53 14.63 -11.12 6.69
N ALA A 54 15.73 -11.03 5.94
CA ALA A 54 15.77 -10.27 4.69
C ALA A 54 14.82 -10.86 3.63
N GLU A 55 14.67 -12.17 3.54
CA GLU A 55 13.68 -12.81 2.67
C GLU A 55 12.24 -12.46 3.08
N THR A 56 11.97 -12.51 4.38
CA THR A 56 10.67 -12.15 4.95
C THR A 56 10.33 -10.69 4.67
N GLU A 57 11.28 -9.77 4.87
CA GLU A 57 11.11 -8.36 4.52
C GLU A 57 10.83 -8.16 3.03
N ARG A 58 11.59 -8.82 2.14
CA ARG A 58 11.34 -8.75 0.70
C ARG A 58 9.97 -9.29 0.31
N GLN A 59 9.52 -10.36 0.96
CA GLN A 59 8.19 -10.92 0.71
C GLN A 59 7.09 -9.98 1.21
N LEU A 60 7.28 -9.36 2.38
CA LEU A 60 6.40 -8.35 2.93
C LEU A 60 6.33 -7.10 2.04
N THR A 61 7.47 -6.59 1.56
CA THR A 61 7.52 -5.47 0.62
C THR A 61 6.75 -5.81 -0.66
N ARG A 62 6.98 -6.97 -1.27
CA ARG A 62 6.23 -7.42 -2.46
C ARG A 62 4.73 -7.52 -2.20
N ARG A 63 4.32 -8.03 -1.03
CA ARG A 63 2.90 -8.08 -0.63
C ARG A 63 2.32 -6.67 -0.53
N LEU A 64 3.03 -5.74 0.12
CA LEU A 64 2.61 -4.34 0.24
C LEU A 64 2.52 -3.64 -1.12
N GLU A 65 3.46 -3.90 -2.04
CA GLU A 65 3.41 -3.37 -3.40
C GLU A 65 2.15 -3.84 -4.14
N GLN A 66 1.83 -5.14 -4.05
CA GLN A 66 0.61 -5.70 -4.66
C GLN A 66 -0.65 -5.08 -4.05
N VAL A 67 -0.69 -4.93 -2.72
CA VAL A 67 -1.80 -4.29 -2.02
C VAL A 67 -1.96 -2.83 -2.47
N ILE A 68 -0.87 -2.06 -2.55
CA ILE A 68 -0.89 -0.67 -3.03
C ILE A 68 -1.47 -0.60 -4.45
N MET A 69 -1.00 -1.44 -5.37
CA MET A 69 -1.49 -1.46 -6.74
C MET A 69 -2.97 -1.86 -6.80
N ASN A 70 -3.39 -2.87 -6.05
CA ASN A 70 -4.78 -3.31 -5.99
C ASN A 70 -5.71 -2.21 -5.44
N LEU A 71 -5.29 -1.50 -4.39
CA LEU A 71 -6.03 -0.34 -3.85
C LEU A 71 -6.12 0.80 -4.86
N LEU A 72 -5.05 1.07 -5.62
CA LEU A 72 -5.04 2.08 -6.69
C LEU A 72 -5.91 1.67 -7.89
N GLU A 73 -5.98 0.37 -8.20
CA GLU A 73 -6.82 -0.18 -9.29
C GLU A 73 -8.30 -0.16 -8.95
N ARG A 74 -8.66 -0.43 -7.69
CA ARG A 74 -10.05 -0.36 -7.21
C ARG A 74 -10.59 1.06 -7.12
N ARG A 75 -9.70 2.05 -6.96
CA ARG A 75 -10.06 3.47 -6.88
C ARG A 75 -10.01 4.13 -8.27
N ALA A 76 -10.62 5.30 -8.38
CA ALA A 76 -10.52 6.11 -9.59
C ALA A 76 -9.05 6.46 -9.92
N ALA A 77 -8.71 6.58 -11.21
CA ALA A 77 -7.34 6.85 -11.67
C ALA A 77 -6.73 8.16 -11.12
N THR A 78 -7.56 9.08 -10.63
CA THR A 78 -7.17 10.34 -9.99
C THR A 78 -7.08 10.26 -8.47
N SER A 79 -7.49 9.14 -7.88
CA SER A 79 -7.52 8.97 -6.44
C SER A 79 -6.12 8.72 -5.90
N SER A 80 -5.94 9.06 -4.64
CA SER A 80 -4.72 8.80 -3.90
C SER A 80 -5.00 7.95 -2.67
N ILE A 81 -4.03 7.15 -2.28
CA ILE A 81 -4.06 6.34 -1.06
C ILE A 81 -3.05 6.88 -0.04
N CYS A 82 -3.27 6.57 1.22
CA CYS A 82 -2.29 6.78 2.29
C CYS A 82 -1.46 5.52 2.53
N PRO A 83 -0.23 5.63 3.03
CA PRO A 83 0.57 4.46 3.43
C PRO A 83 -0.09 3.65 4.56
N SER A 84 -0.92 4.29 5.40
CA SER A 84 -1.73 3.61 6.42
C SER A 84 -2.79 2.70 5.83
N ASP A 85 -3.40 3.07 4.70
CA ASP A 85 -4.44 2.24 4.05
C ASP A 85 -3.80 0.94 3.55
N ALA A 86 -2.63 1.05 2.91
CA ALA A 86 -1.86 -0.10 2.45
C ALA A 86 -1.39 -0.98 3.62
N ALA A 87 -0.92 -0.38 4.71
CA ALA A 87 -0.48 -1.11 5.89
C ALA A 87 -1.63 -1.87 6.57
N ARG A 88 -2.83 -1.28 6.65
CA ARG A 88 -4.01 -1.93 7.21
C ARG A 88 -4.50 -3.08 6.34
N GLU A 89 -4.56 -2.88 5.03
CA GLU A 89 -5.00 -3.92 4.09
C GLU A 89 -4.00 -5.09 4.00
N ALA A 90 -2.70 -4.81 4.19
CA ALA A 90 -1.67 -5.86 4.19
C ALA A 90 -1.56 -6.62 5.52
N TYR A 91 -2.08 -6.07 6.62
CA TYR A 91 -2.05 -6.69 7.93
C TYR A 91 -3.21 -7.69 8.08
N GLU A 92 -2.89 -8.92 8.49
CA GLU A 92 -3.87 -10.02 8.61
C GLU A 92 -4.49 -10.15 10.01
N GLY A 93 -4.07 -9.33 10.97
CA GLY A 93 -4.63 -9.32 12.32
C GLY A 93 -5.67 -8.22 12.54
N ASP A 94 -6.40 -8.32 13.65
CA ASP A 94 -7.38 -7.32 14.08
C ASP A 94 -6.77 -6.24 15.00
N ASP A 95 -5.53 -6.42 15.46
CA ASP A 95 -4.82 -5.49 16.35
C ASP A 95 -4.17 -4.28 15.63
N GLU A 96 -3.56 -3.37 16.39
CA GLU A 96 -2.78 -2.25 15.83
C GLU A 96 -1.38 -2.62 15.27
N GLY A 97 -1.13 -3.90 15.01
CA GLY A 97 0.13 -4.40 14.44
C GLY A 97 0.47 -3.82 13.05
N TRP A 98 -0.54 -3.31 12.32
CA TRP A 98 -0.34 -2.57 11.06
C TRP A 98 0.58 -1.35 11.21
N ARG A 99 0.72 -0.77 12.40
CA ARG A 99 1.64 0.36 12.64
C ARG A 99 3.10 -0.03 12.38
N ALA A 100 3.49 -1.25 12.69
CA ALA A 100 4.83 -1.76 12.39
C ALA A 100 5.07 -1.89 10.87
N LEU A 101 4.01 -2.02 10.07
CA LEU A 101 4.07 -2.09 8.62
C LEU A 101 4.16 -0.73 7.94
N MET A 102 4.08 0.39 8.67
CA MET A 102 4.14 1.73 8.05
C MET A 102 5.46 2.00 7.32
N GLU A 103 6.60 1.67 7.92
CA GLU A 103 7.91 1.88 7.29
C GLU A 103 8.14 0.91 6.11
N PRO A 104 7.80 -0.39 6.21
CA PRO A 104 7.74 -1.27 5.05
C PRO A 104 6.80 -0.76 3.93
N ALA A 105 5.64 -0.20 4.28
CA ALA A 105 4.69 0.34 3.30
C ALA A 105 5.24 1.59 2.60
N ARG A 106 5.95 2.44 3.34
CA ARG A 106 6.67 3.59 2.77
C ARG A 106 7.73 3.13 1.78
N ARG A 107 8.58 2.15 2.15
CA ARG A 107 9.57 1.54 1.25
C ARG A 107 8.93 0.95 -0.01
N ALA A 108 7.82 0.21 0.13
CA ALA A 108 7.08 -0.35 -1.01
C ALA A 108 6.55 0.74 -1.96
N ALA A 109 6.03 1.85 -1.41
CA ALA A 109 5.59 2.98 -2.22
C ALA A 109 6.74 3.61 -3.02
N TRP A 110 7.93 3.73 -2.43
CA TRP A 110 9.13 4.22 -3.12
C TRP A 110 9.63 3.26 -4.19
N SER A 111 9.61 1.95 -3.91
CA SER A 111 9.93 0.92 -4.90
C SER A 111 9.02 1.02 -6.13
N LEU A 112 7.72 1.19 -5.93
CA LEU A 112 6.75 1.42 -7.01
C LEU A 112 6.97 2.75 -7.74
N ALA A 113 7.39 3.80 -7.04
CA ALA A 113 7.72 5.08 -7.65
C ALA A 113 9.00 5.02 -8.48
N ALA A 114 10.03 4.33 -8.00
CA ALA A 114 11.25 4.06 -8.76
C ALA A 114 10.97 3.19 -10.00
N ALA A 115 10.01 2.27 -9.91
CA ALA A 115 9.54 1.47 -11.04
C ALA A 115 8.61 2.22 -12.00
N GLY A 116 8.26 3.49 -11.73
CA GLY A 116 7.34 4.29 -12.55
C GLY A 116 5.89 3.81 -12.54
N LYS A 117 5.49 2.97 -11.58
CA LYS A 117 4.12 2.45 -11.45
C LYS A 117 3.23 3.36 -10.59
N ALA A 118 3.83 4.02 -9.62
CA ALA A 118 3.16 4.95 -8.71
C ALA A 118 3.92 6.28 -8.66
N GLU A 119 3.27 7.30 -8.15
CA GLU A 119 3.87 8.59 -7.87
C GLU A 119 3.56 8.99 -6.43
N VAL A 120 4.59 9.37 -5.67
CA VAL A 120 4.45 9.85 -4.30
C VAL A 120 4.39 11.36 -4.31
N THR A 121 3.32 11.90 -3.74
CA THR A 121 3.06 13.35 -3.68
C THR A 121 2.83 13.82 -2.25
N ARG A 122 3.21 15.06 -1.99
CA ARG A 122 2.93 15.78 -0.73
C ARG A 122 2.34 17.13 -1.08
N SER A 123 1.17 17.44 -0.51
CA SER A 123 0.45 18.68 -0.81
C SER A 123 0.25 18.93 -2.32
N GLY A 124 0.04 17.85 -3.09
CA GLY A 124 -0.14 17.89 -4.54
C GLY A 124 1.15 18.02 -5.37
N ARG A 125 2.33 18.10 -4.74
CA ARG A 125 3.63 18.15 -5.43
C ARG A 125 4.34 16.80 -5.37
N PRO A 126 4.97 16.33 -6.47
CA PRO A 126 5.85 15.17 -6.42
C PRO A 126 7.00 15.41 -5.45
N VAL A 127 7.30 14.41 -4.62
CA VAL A 127 8.41 14.45 -3.65
C VAL A 127 9.30 13.23 -3.84
N THR A 128 10.59 13.39 -3.54
CA THR A 128 11.57 12.29 -3.54
C THR A 128 11.64 11.62 -2.17
N GLU A 129 12.22 10.42 -2.12
CA GLU A 129 12.33 9.62 -0.90
C GLU A 129 13.02 10.37 0.26
N THR A 130 14.04 11.17 -0.07
CA THR A 130 14.82 11.94 0.90
C THR A 130 14.08 13.14 1.48
N ASP A 131 13.20 13.78 0.69
CA ASP A 131 12.43 14.97 1.08
C ASP A 131 11.09 14.63 1.76
N ALA A 132 10.63 13.39 1.61
CA ALA A 132 9.32 12.97 2.07
C ALA A 132 9.29 12.68 3.58
N ARG A 133 9.26 13.74 4.39
CA ARG A 133 8.98 13.70 5.83
C ARG A 133 7.51 14.03 6.09
N GLY A 134 6.85 13.19 6.89
CA GLY A 134 5.45 13.38 7.29
C GLY A 134 4.41 12.74 6.34
N PRO A 135 3.17 13.27 6.31
CA PRO A 135 2.07 12.67 5.55
C PRO A 135 2.33 12.71 4.04
N ILE A 136 2.27 11.54 3.42
CA ILE A 136 2.44 11.35 1.96
C ILE A 136 1.18 10.76 1.35
N ARG A 137 0.94 11.05 0.08
CA ARG A 137 -0.17 10.51 -0.73
C ARG A 137 0.41 9.80 -1.93
N ILE A 138 -0.01 8.57 -2.17
CA ILE A 138 0.45 7.74 -3.28
C ILE A 138 -0.65 7.75 -4.33
N ARG A 139 -0.31 8.07 -5.58
CA ARG A 139 -1.22 8.01 -6.73
C ARG A 139 -0.63 7.08 -7.79
N ARG A 140 -1.46 6.62 -8.72
CA ARG A 140 -0.97 5.84 -9.87
C ARG A 140 -0.26 6.77 -10.85
N ALA A 141 0.88 6.35 -11.38
CA ALA A 141 1.53 7.07 -12.49
C ALA A 141 0.62 7.00 -13.73
N ARG A 142 0.50 8.10 -14.47
CA ARG A 142 -0.24 8.14 -15.75
C ARG A 142 0.68 7.84 -16.91
#